data_AF-A0A4R1MPN1-F1
#
_entry.id   AF-A0A4R1MPN1-F1
#
_cell.length_a   1.000
_cell.length_b   1.000
_cell.length_c   1.000
_cell.angle_alpha   90.00
_cell.angle_beta   90.00
_cell.angle_gamma   90.00
#
_symmetry.space_group_name_H-M   'P 1'
#
loop_
_entity.id
_entity.type
_entity.pdbx_description
1 polymer ?
#
loop_
_entity_poly.entity_id
_entity_poly.type
_entity_poly.pdbx_seq_one_letter_code
_entity_poly.pdbx_strand_id
1 'polypeptide(L)'
;MEAKKNWFQSILSKFTFSNMPEEEIITFDIENKEDRKQFIETICLEIEMANKEIKKVKDELSQVQELLSDYQKIESFPESIKNQIKDIGLEILDNRDNRAKFKEAMNIDPRVLQIEEYEDEIEDLIDKIKALEEKQLLIKKDLEHLEAEKAEIQYQRNKIITTRQVLKTLTIAFFTFFSIVLIILTTLATIYDKDVLLPSIVLLTIGLFFVLYLYNYRGKSIYKLKRNERLHKKANDLVKKIQIKFVNNTSFLEYEYNKFKVNSHVELKYLYDKYKKQKEEKQVYKHAASALDRLEQEIIDLLEDKYIQNPQEIAKQVAILTNDKERKEYIDHLTGFTNQLKEQLNNNKETIHSAKNRIKALMLHNHSLENEIKEIIESKNVKI
;
A
#
# COMPACT_ATOMS: atom_id res chain seq x y z
N MET A 1 -56.24 -28.33 -63.36
CA MET A 1 -55.02 -27.70 -62.82
C MET A 1 -55.14 -27.27 -61.35
N GLU A 2 -56.19 -27.65 -60.59
CA GLU A 2 -56.34 -27.22 -59.18
C GLU A 2 -56.03 -28.31 -58.13
N ALA A 3 -55.96 -29.59 -58.51
CA ALA A 3 -55.70 -30.67 -57.54
C ALA A 3 -54.22 -30.84 -57.13
N LYS A 4 -53.25 -30.30 -57.90
CA LYS A 4 -51.81 -30.34 -57.54
C LYS A 4 -51.34 -29.16 -56.68
N LYS A 5 -52.12 -28.07 -56.61
CA LYS A 5 -51.77 -26.85 -55.85
C LYS A 5 -52.02 -27.01 -54.34
N ASN A 6 -53.06 -27.78 -53.97
CA ASN A 6 -53.44 -28.01 -52.56
C ASN A 6 -52.57 -29.04 -51.82
N TRP A 7 -51.92 -29.98 -52.52
CA TRP A 7 -51.06 -30.97 -51.86
C TRP A 7 -49.69 -30.37 -51.44
N PHE A 8 -49.16 -29.43 -52.24
CA PHE A 8 -47.89 -28.74 -51.94
C PHE A 8 -48.03 -27.68 -50.83
N GLN A 9 -49.16 -26.96 -50.79
CA GLN A 9 -49.47 -26.03 -49.68
C GLN A 9 -49.72 -26.75 -48.34
N SER A 10 -50.23 -27.98 -48.36
CA SER A 10 -50.44 -28.81 -47.16
C SER A 10 -49.15 -29.36 -46.53
N ILE A 11 -48.05 -29.44 -47.30
CA ILE A 11 -46.75 -29.91 -46.79
C ILE A 11 -45.96 -28.73 -46.22
N LEU A 12 -46.08 -27.55 -46.83
CA LEU A 12 -45.46 -26.31 -46.35
C LEU A 12 -46.07 -25.81 -45.02
N SER A 13 -47.39 -25.95 -44.81
CA SER A 13 -48.05 -25.51 -43.57
C SER A 13 -47.87 -26.43 -42.36
N LYS A 14 -47.39 -27.67 -42.56
CA LYS A 14 -47.06 -28.60 -41.47
C LYS A 14 -45.60 -28.52 -40.98
N PHE A 15 -44.76 -27.72 -41.64
CA PHE A 15 -43.32 -27.60 -41.36
C PHE A 15 -42.89 -26.17 -40.98
N THR A 16 -43.83 -25.29 -40.61
CA THR A 16 -43.53 -23.97 -40.05
C THR A 16 -43.05 -24.10 -38.61
N PHE A 17 -41.73 -24.04 -38.47
CA PHE A 17 -40.95 -23.40 -37.40
C PHE A 17 -41.73 -22.94 -36.15
N SER A 18 -41.48 -23.63 -35.03
CA SER A 18 -41.65 -23.01 -33.71
C SER A 18 -40.50 -22.01 -33.50
N ASN A 19 -40.87 -20.74 -33.34
CA ASN A 19 -40.06 -19.59 -32.92
C ASN A 19 -39.15 -18.92 -33.97
N MET A 20 -39.74 -18.09 -34.84
CA MET A 20 -39.15 -16.83 -35.32
C MET A 20 -40.28 -15.81 -35.60
N PRO A 21 -40.06 -14.50 -35.39
CA PRO A 21 -41.10 -13.49 -35.45
C PRO A 21 -41.62 -13.29 -36.88
N GLU A 22 -42.94 -13.14 -36.99
CA GLU A 22 -43.69 -12.85 -38.21
C GLU A 22 -43.36 -11.44 -38.71
N GLU A 23 -42.52 -11.30 -39.74
CA GLU A 23 -42.55 -10.20 -40.72
C GLU A 23 -41.46 -10.38 -41.79
N GLU A 24 -41.84 -11.07 -42.88
CA GLU A 24 -41.44 -10.87 -44.29
C GLU A 24 -41.78 -12.16 -45.04
N ILE A 25 -43.05 -12.33 -45.40
CA ILE A 25 -43.43 -13.31 -46.41
C ILE A 25 -42.96 -12.71 -47.74
N ILE A 26 -41.70 -12.95 -48.09
CA ILE A 26 -41.21 -12.75 -49.46
C ILE A 26 -42.13 -13.63 -50.31
N THR A 27 -42.97 -13.00 -51.11
CA THR A 27 -43.80 -13.66 -52.11
C THR A 27 -42.87 -14.29 -53.14
N PHE A 28 -42.44 -15.52 -52.85
CA PHE A 28 -41.54 -16.29 -53.69
C PHE A 28 -42.27 -16.64 -55.00
N ASP A 29 -41.94 -15.91 -56.07
CA ASP A 29 -42.38 -16.25 -57.43
C ASP A 29 -41.32 -17.14 -58.11
N ILE A 30 -41.67 -18.40 -58.32
CA ILE A 30 -40.81 -19.39 -58.98
C ILE A 30 -40.52 -18.98 -60.43
N GLU A 31 -41.38 -18.19 -61.07
CA GLU A 31 -41.21 -17.76 -62.47
C GLU A 31 -40.24 -16.57 -62.59
N ASN A 32 -40.04 -15.79 -61.53
CA ASN A 32 -39.09 -14.67 -61.49
C ASN A 32 -37.64 -15.14 -61.29
N LYS A 33 -36.74 -14.74 -62.20
CA LYS A 33 -35.33 -15.13 -62.20
C LYS A 33 -34.56 -14.60 -61.00
N GLU A 34 -34.85 -13.38 -60.55
CA GLU A 34 -34.13 -12.76 -59.43
C GLU A 34 -34.51 -13.40 -58.09
N ASP A 35 -35.79 -13.68 -57.88
CA ASP A 35 -36.31 -14.34 -56.67
C ASP A 35 -35.77 -15.78 -56.54
N ARG A 36 -35.65 -16.50 -57.67
CA ARG A 36 -34.99 -17.82 -57.70
C ARG A 36 -33.52 -17.74 -57.32
N LYS A 37 -32.78 -16.76 -57.87
CA LYS A 37 -31.36 -16.57 -57.59
C LYS A 37 -31.14 -16.24 -56.12
N GLN A 38 -31.89 -15.28 -55.57
CA GLN A 38 -31.83 -14.92 -54.16
C GLN A 38 -32.16 -16.11 -53.26
N PHE A 39 -33.20 -16.88 -53.58
CA PHE A 39 -33.54 -18.08 -52.81
C PHE A 39 -32.43 -19.14 -52.80
N ILE A 40 -31.80 -19.39 -53.95
CA ILE A 40 -30.67 -20.34 -54.05
C ILE A 40 -29.44 -19.79 -53.29
N GLU A 41 -29.17 -18.49 -53.39
CA GLU A 41 -28.08 -17.84 -52.64
C GLU A 41 -28.31 -17.92 -51.13
N THR A 42 -29.53 -17.69 -50.64
CA THR A 42 -29.90 -17.86 -49.23
C THR A 42 -29.68 -19.30 -48.76
N ILE A 43 -30.08 -20.30 -49.55
CA ILE A 43 -29.85 -21.71 -49.19
C ILE A 43 -28.34 -22.05 -49.19
N CYS A 44 -27.58 -21.54 -50.15
CA CYS A 44 -26.13 -21.71 -50.17
C CYS A 44 -25.46 -21.09 -48.94
N LEU A 45 -25.90 -19.90 -48.52
CA LEU A 45 -25.43 -19.24 -47.30
C LEU A 45 -25.81 -20.03 -46.03
N GLU A 46 -27.05 -20.54 -45.94
CA GLU A 46 -27.50 -21.42 -44.85
C GLU A 46 -26.58 -22.67 -44.74
N ILE A 47 -26.26 -23.32 -45.86
CA ILE A 47 -25.35 -24.47 -45.89
C ILE A 47 -23.93 -24.08 -45.49
N GLU A 48 -23.41 -22.96 -45.96
CA GLU A 48 -22.07 -22.49 -45.62
C GLU A 48 -21.94 -22.18 -44.13
N MET A 49 -22.91 -21.45 -43.57
CA MET A 49 -23.00 -21.14 -42.14
C MET A 49 -23.08 -22.40 -41.29
N ALA A 50 -23.99 -23.32 -41.63
CA ALA A 50 -24.14 -24.57 -40.91
C ALA A 50 -22.86 -25.44 -40.99
N ASN A 51 -22.15 -25.44 -42.12
CA ASN A 51 -20.87 -26.15 -42.24
C ASN A 51 -19.75 -25.53 -41.37
N LYS A 52 -19.70 -24.19 -41.29
CA LYS A 52 -18.75 -23.50 -40.40
C LYS A 52 -19.04 -23.85 -38.94
N GLU A 53 -20.30 -23.80 -38.54
CA GLU A 53 -20.72 -24.16 -37.18
C GLU A 53 -20.48 -25.64 -36.88
N ILE A 54 -20.71 -26.57 -37.82
CA ILE A 54 -20.37 -27.98 -37.65
C ILE A 54 -18.87 -28.18 -37.35
N LYS A 55 -17.97 -27.42 -38.00
CA LYS A 55 -16.53 -27.53 -37.73
C LYS A 55 -16.20 -27.08 -36.32
N LYS A 56 -16.66 -25.88 -35.92
CA LYS A 56 -16.45 -25.35 -34.57
C LYS A 56 -17.00 -26.29 -33.48
N VAL A 57 -18.27 -26.68 -33.62
CA VAL A 57 -18.94 -27.56 -32.65
C VAL A 57 -18.26 -28.92 -32.58
N LYS A 58 -17.72 -29.46 -33.68
CA LYS A 58 -16.94 -30.70 -33.64
C LYS A 58 -15.65 -30.56 -32.84
N ASP A 59 -14.92 -29.47 -33.04
CA ASP A 59 -13.65 -29.23 -32.36
C ASP A 59 -13.89 -29.04 -30.85
N GLU A 60 -14.89 -28.23 -30.47
CA GLU A 60 -15.33 -28.04 -29.07
C GLU A 60 -15.81 -29.36 -28.45
N LEU A 61 -16.61 -30.15 -29.19
CA LEU A 61 -17.11 -31.43 -28.72
C LEU A 61 -15.97 -32.42 -28.44
N SER A 62 -14.92 -32.45 -29.27
CA SER A 62 -13.74 -33.30 -29.03
C SER A 62 -13.05 -32.92 -27.73
N GLN A 63 -12.78 -31.62 -27.52
CA GLN A 63 -12.11 -31.12 -26.32
C GLN A 63 -12.90 -31.43 -25.04
N VAL A 64 -14.21 -31.20 -25.06
CA VAL A 64 -15.10 -31.47 -23.92
C VAL A 64 -15.21 -32.97 -23.64
N GLN A 65 -15.24 -33.81 -24.67
CA GLN A 65 -15.27 -35.27 -24.52
C GLN A 65 -13.97 -35.82 -23.93
N GLU A 66 -12.83 -35.31 -24.37
CA GLU A 66 -11.53 -35.66 -23.80
C GLU A 66 -11.45 -35.27 -22.32
N LEU A 67 -11.89 -34.05 -21.98
CA LEU A 67 -11.93 -33.58 -20.59
C LEU A 67 -12.90 -34.40 -19.72
N LEU A 68 -14.11 -34.67 -20.22
CA LEU A 68 -15.10 -35.52 -19.54
C LEU A 68 -14.56 -36.93 -19.29
N SER A 69 -13.91 -37.51 -20.30
CA SER A 69 -13.27 -38.83 -20.21
C SER A 69 -12.21 -38.85 -19.11
N ASP A 70 -11.37 -37.82 -19.03
CA ASP A 70 -10.35 -37.72 -18.00
C ASP A 70 -10.94 -37.59 -16.58
N TYR A 71 -11.96 -36.76 -16.37
CA TYR A 71 -12.64 -36.69 -15.06
C TYR A 71 -13.36 -37.98 -14.67
N GLN A 72 -13.96 -38.70 -15.63
CA GLN A 72 -14.56 -40.01 -15.40
C GLN A 72 -13.51 -41.07 -15.01
N LYS A 73 -12.32 -41.04 -15.64
CA LYS A 73 -11.19 -41.90 -15.24
C LYS A 73 -10.76 -41.59 -13.82
N ILE A 74 -10.64 -40.32 -13.44
CA ILE A 74 -10.27 -39.91 -12.08
C ILE A 74 -11.28 -40.43 -11.05
N GLU A 75 -12.59 -40.33 -11.34
CA GLU A 75 -13.63 -40.86 -10.46
C GLU A 75 -13.55 -42.40 -10.30
N SER A 76 -13.06 -43.09 -11.33
CA SER A 76 -12.86 -44.54 -11.35
C SER A 76 -11.59 -45.02 -10.64
N PHE A 77 -10.70 -44.11 -10.20
CA PHE A 77 -9.48 -44.49 -9.52
C PHE A 77 -9.74 -45.18 -8.17
N PRO A 78 -8.81 -46.04 -7.70
CA PRO A 78 -8.83 -46.54 -6.33
C PRO A 78 -8.86 -45.40 -5.30
N GLU A 79 -9.54 -45.63 -4.17
CA GLU A 79 -9.67 -44.64 -3.10
C GLU A 79 -8.31 -44.16 -2.56
N SER A 80 -7.29 -45.02 -2.58
CA SER A 80 -5.93 -44.65 -2.20
C SER A 80 -5.34 -43.54 -3.09
N ILE A 81 -5.57 -43.60 -4.39
CA ILE A 81 -5.06 -42.61 -5.36
C ILE A 81 -5.89 -41.33 -5.29
N LYS A 82 -7.22 -41.44 -5.14
CA LYS A 82 -8.09 -40.28 -4.92
C LYS A 82 -7.71 -39.51 -3.66
N ASN A 83 -7.40 -40.20 -2.58
CA ASN A 83 -6.91 -39.57 -1.35
C ASN A 83 -5.57 -38.88 -1.56
N GLN A 84 -4.62 -39.49 -2.29
CA GLN A 84 -3.35 -38.83 -2.64
C GLN A 84 -3.55 -37.55 -3.46
N ILE A 85 -4.42 -37.59 -4.49
CA ILE A 85 -4.77 -36.40 -5.29
C ILE A 85 -5.39 -35.32 -4.41
N LYS A 86 -6.25 -35.72 -3.47
CA LYS A 86 -6.91 -34.81 -2.55
C LYS A 86 -5.93 -34.17 -1.57
N ASP A 87 -5.00 -34.93 -1.00
CA ASP A 87 -4.01 -34.45 -0.05
C ASP A 87 -3.08 -33.43 -0.73
N ILE A 88 -2.48 -33.78 -1.88
CA ILE A 88 -1.66 -32.87 -2.69
C ILE A 88 -2.49 -31.64 -3.10
N GLY A 89 -3.75 -31.87 -3.48
CA GLY A 89 -4.62 -30.79 -3.94
C GLY A 89 -4.98 -29.77 -2.85
N LEU A 90 -5.22 -30.23 -1.62
CA LEU A 90 -5.47 -29.36 -0.47
C LEU A 90 -4.22 -28.54 -0.13
N GLU A 91 -3.03 -29.13 -0.22
CA GLU A 91 -1.77 -28.40 -0.02
C GLU A 91 -1.54 -27.33 -1.10
N ILE A 92 -1.89 -27.59 -2.36
CA ILE A 92 -1.82 -26.58 -3.44
C ILE A 92 -2.76 -25.41 -3.14
N LEU A 93 -3.99 -25.69 -2.71
CA LEU A 93 -4.96 -24.63 -2.39
C LEU A 93 -4.49 -23.76 -1.23
N ASP A 94 -3.99 -24.36 -0.15
CA ASP A 94 -3.45 -23.60 1.00
C ASP A 94 -2.26 -22.72 0.59
N ASN A 95 -1.32 -23.27 -0.22
CA ASN A 95 -0.18 -22.51 -0.73
C ASN A 95 -0.61 -21.38 -1.68
N ARG A 96 -1.64 -21.56 -2.52
CA ARG A 96 -2.19 -20.50 -3.39
C ARG A 96 -2.83 -19.37 -2.57
N ASP A 97 -3.58 -19.69 -1.53
CA ASP A 97 -4.17 -18.71 -0.62
C ASP A 97 -3.09 -17.93 0.16
N ASN A 98 -2.07 -18.63 0.65
CA ASN A 98 -0.92 -18.01 1.30
C ASN A 98 -0.16 -17.07 0.35
N ARG A 99 0.00 -17.46 -0.92
CA ARG A 99 0.59 -16.62 -1.98
C ARG A 99 -0.23 -15.36 -2.24
N ALA A 100 -1.56 -15.47 -2.28
CA ALA A 100 -2.47 -14.34 -2.49
C ALA A 100 -2.39 -13.33 -1.34
N LYS A 101 -2.44 -13.81 -0.09
CA LYS A 101 -2.26 -12.98 1.13
C LYS A 101 -0.91 -12.25 1.13
N PHE A 102 0.17 -12.92 0.71
CA PHE A 102 1.49 -12.29 0.59
C PHE A 102 1.52 -11.18 -0.44
N LYS A 103 0.91 -11.39 -1.62
CA LYS A 103 0.87 -10.39 -2.70
C LYS A 103 0.16 -9.11 -2.23
N GLU A 104 -0.90 -9.24 -1.45
CA GLU A 104 -1.63 -8.12 -0.85
C GLU A 104 -0.81 -7.40 0.24
N ALA A 105 0.01 -8.13 1.01
CA ALA A 105 0.92 -7.57 2.00
C ALA A 105 2.13 -6.82 1.39
N MET A 106 2.41 -7.00 0.09
CA MET A 106 3.60 -6.48 -0.59
C MET A 106 3.50 -5.00 -1.00
N ASN A 107 2.70 -4.18 -0.30
CA ASN A 107 2.78 -2.72 -0.40
C ASN A 107 4.06 -2.24 0.31
N ILE A 108 5.17 -2.30 -0.40
CA ILE A 108 6.49 -1.95 0.10
C ILE A 108 6.55 -0.43 0.26
N ASP A 109 6.60 0.02 1.51
CA ASP A 109 6.94 1.40 1.84
C ASP A 109 8.37 1.67 1.36
N PRO A 110 8.61 2.68 0.50
CA PRO A 110 9.95 2.98 -0.01
C PRO A 110 11.00 3.22 1.09
N ARG A 111 10.59 3.61 2.29
CA ARG A 111 11.48 3.79 3.45
C ARG A 111 12.04 2.46 3.98
N VAL A 112 11.32 1.36 3.79
CA VAL A 112 11.78 0.03 4.20
C VAL A 112 12.94 -0.45 3.33
N LEU A 113 12.98 -0.06 2.05
CA LEU A 113 14.10 -0.36 1.16
C LEU A 113 15.39 0.33 1.60
N GLN A 114 15.30 1.53 2.19
CA GLN A 114 16.47 2.23 2.74
C GLN A 114 17.06 1.50 3.95
N ILE A 115 16.23 0.79 4.73
CA ILE A 115 16.70 -0.01 5.87
C ILE A 115 17.48 -1.24 5.42
N GLU A 116 17.11 -1.85 4.30
CA GLU A 116 17.79 -3.03 3.74
C GLU A 116 19.28 -2.78 3.46
N GLU A 117 19.66 -1.56 3.09
CA GLU A 117 21.06 -1.18 2.83
C GLU A 117 21.92 -1.09 4.11
N TYR A 118 21.30 -0.82 5.27
CA TYR A 118 22.01 -0.61 6.54
C TYR A 118 21.64 -1.66 7.60
N GLU A 119 21.21 -2.85 7.18
CA GLU A 119 20.68 -3.89 8.08
C GLU A 119 21.64 -4.22 9.24
N ASP A 120 22.95 -4.31 8.95
CA ASP A 120 23.96 -4.70 9.93
C ASP A 120 24.22 -3.62 11.00
N GLU A 121 23.96 -2.35 10.68
CA GLU A 121 24.31 -1.20 11.53
C GLU A 121 23.09 -0.53 12.17
N ILE A 122 21.88 -0.81 11.67
CA ILE A 122 20.69 -0.04 12.06
C ILE A 122 20.24 -0.32 13.49
N GLU A 123 20.48 -1.53 14.02
CA GLU A 123 20.14 -1.87 15.41
C GLU A 123 20.98 -1.04 16.40
N ASP A 124 22.30 -1.01 16.21
CA ASP A 124 23.22 -0.15 16.96
C ASP A 124 22.88 1.34 16.78
N LEU A 125 22.47 1.74 15.58
CA LEU A 125 22.07 3.11 15.29
C LEU A 125 20.79 3.50 16.04
N ILE A 126 19.78 2.64 16.10
CA ILE A 126 18.55 2.87 16.86
C ILE A 126 18.87 3.11 18.34
N ASP A 127 19.72 2.26 18.93
CA ASP A 127 20.13 2.41 20.33
C ASP A 127 20.93 3.70 20.56
N LYS A 128 21.79 4.05 19.60
CA LYS A 128 22.54 5.32 19.64
C LYS A 128 21.60 6.52 19.56
N ILE A 129 20.65 6.55 18.63
CA ILE A 129 19.68 7.64 18.48
C ILE A 129 18.84 7.77 19.75
N LYS A 130 18.35 6.66 20.30
CA LYS A 130 17.61 6.65 21.57
C LYS A 130 18.42 7.28 22.71
N ALA A 131 19.67 6.85 22.90
CA ALA A 131 20.53 7.41 23.93
C ALA A 131 20.79 8.91 23.74
N LEU A 132 20.89 9.37 22.48
CA LEU A 132 21.08 10.78 22.14
C LEU A 132 19.81 11.61 22.36
N GLU A 133 18.62 11.09 22.07
CA GLU A 133 17.34 11.73 22.39
C GLU A 133 17.17 11.90 23.91
N GLU A 134 17.40 10.84 24.69
CA GLU A 134 17.34 10.90 26.16
C GLU A 134 18.35 11.92 26.72
N LYS A 135 19.56 11.94 26.16
CA LYS A 135 20.59 12.91 26.52
C LYS A 135 20.20 14.34 26.13
N GLN A 136 19.44 14.54 25.06
CA GLN A 136 18.97 15.86 24.64
C GLN A 136 18.02 16.46 25.69
N LEU A 137 17.14 15.64 26.27
CA LEU A 137 16.26 16.05 27.36
C LEU A 137 17.05 16.49 28.60
N LEU A 138 18.10 15.74 28.95
CA LEU A 138 18.98 16.09 30.07
C LEU A 138 19.74 17.40 29.80
N ILE A 139 20.30 17.55 28.59
CA ILE A 139 20.99 18.78 28.17
C ILE A 139 20.08 19.99 28.24
N LYS A 140 18.80 19.85 27.84
CA LYS A 140 17.82 20.94 27.92
C LYS A 140 17.56 21.36 29.36
N LYS A 141 17.36 20.38 30.26
CA LYS A 141 17.20 20.64 31.70
C LYS A 141 18.42 21.31 32.32
N ASP A 142 19.62 20.87 31.93
CA ASP A 142 20.88 21.49 32.38
C ASP A 142 21.00 22.94 31.89
N LEU A 143 20.61 23.23 30.64
CA LEU A 143 20.58 24.60 30.12
C LEU A 143 19.61 25.49 30.90
N GLU A 144 18.38 25.02 31.13
CA GLU A 144 17.39 25.75 31.94
C GLU A 144 17.91 26.04 33.35
N HIS A 145 18.57 25.06 33.98
CA HIS A 145 19.16 25.24 35.30
C HIS A 145 20.31 26.26 35.31
N LEU A 146 21.22 26.19 34.33
CA LEU A 146 22.33 27.15 34.21
C LEU A 146 21.85 28.56 33.88
N GLU A 147 20.79 28.70 33.08
CA GLU A 147 20.18 30.00 32.79
C GLU A 147 19.55 30.61 34.05
N ALA A 148 18.89 29.79 34.87
CA ALA A 148 18.38 30.22 36.17
C ALA A 148 19.52 30.65 37.13
N GLU A 149 20.60 29.88 37.22
CA GLU A 149 21.77 30.27 38.04
C GLU A 149 22.41 31.57 37.54
N LYS A 150 22.53 31.74 36.23
CA LYS A 150 23.02 32.97 35.62
C LYS A 150 22.13 34.17 35.95
N ALA A 151 20.81 34.00 35.91
CA ALA A 151 19.86 35.04 36.29
C ALA A 151 20.01 35.42 37.77
N GLU A 152 20.21 34.45 38.67
CA GLU A 152 20.48 34.70 40.08
C GLU A 152 21.80 35.47 40.28
N ILE A 153 22.87 35.09 39.58
CA ILE A 153 24.14 35.82 39.62
C ILE A 153 23.94 37.27 39.16
N GLN A 154 23.17 37.50 38.10
CA GLN A 154 22.86 38.84 37.60
C GLN A 154 22.01 39.64 38.61
N TYR A 155 21.04 39.01 39.26
CA TYR A 155 20.25 39.62 40.32
C TYR A 155 21.14 40.08 41.49
N GLN A 156 22.06 39.22 41.95
CA GLN A 156 23.00 39.56 43.01
C GLN A 156 23.91 40.74 42.64
N ARG A 157 24.33 40.82 41.37
CA ARG A 157 25.09 41.96 40.84
C ARG A 157 24.29 43.25 40.94
N ASN A 158 23.05 43.23 40.46
CA ASN A 158 22.16 44.39 40.49
C ASN A 158 21.91 44.85 41.92
N LYS A 159 21.66 43.93 42.86
CA LYS A 159 21.52 44.24 44.29
C LYS A 159 22.74 44.97 44.84
N ILE A 160 23.96 44.52 44.51
CA ILE A 160 25.21 45.18 44.94
C ILE A 160 25.32 46.59 44.34
N ILE A 161 24.99 46.76 43.06
CA ILE A 161 25.03 48.07 42.36
C ILE A 161 24.01 49.04 42.96
N THR A 162 22.76 48.62 43.14
CA THR A 162 21.71 49.44 43.76
C THR A 162 22.08 49.84 45.18
N THR A 163 22.59 48.91 45.99
CA THR A 163 23.02 49.25 47.36
C THR A 163 24.18 50.26 47.37
N ARG A 164 25.11 50.16 46.41
CA ARG A 164 26.18 51.17 46.23
C ARG A 164 25.63 52.54 45.86
N GLN A 165 24.63 52.59 44.97
CA GLN A 165 24.00 53.86 44.58
C GLN A 165 23.33 54.52 45.79
N VAL A 166 22.56 53.74 46.57
CA VAL A 166 21.94 54.23 47.82
C VAL A 166 22.99 54.74 48.81
N LEU A 167 24.08 54.00 49.02
CA LEU A 167 25.16 54.44 49.91
C LEU A 167 25.88 55.70 49.40
N LYS A 168 26.04 55.86 48.09
CA LYS A 168 26.61 57.08 47.51
C LYS A 168 25.72 58.29 47.81
N THR A 169 24.41 58.14 47.62
CA THR A 169 23.43 59.20 47.95
C THR A 169 23.43 59.52 49.45
N LEU A 170 23.44 58.50 50.31
CA LEU A 170 23.53 58.67 51.76
C LEU A 170 24.83 59.37 52.18
N THR A 171 25.95 59.02 51.53
CA THR A 171 27.24 59.66 51.79
C THR A 171 27.19 61.15 51.46
N ILE A 172 26.65 61.51 50.29
CA ILE A 172 26.51 62.92 49.89
C ILE A 172 25.63 63.66 50.91
N ALA A 173 24.48 63.10 51.28
CA ALA A 173 23.57 63.70 52.26
C ALA A 173 24.21 63.86 53.66
N PHE A 174 25.00 62.88 54.10
CA PHE A 174 25.73 62.95 55.36
C PHE A 174 26.76 64.10 55.35
N PHE A 175 27.59 64.18 54.30
CA PHE A 175 28.59 65.25 54.20
C PHE A 175 27.99 66.65 54.04
N THR A 176 26.86 66.79 53.33
CA THR A 176 26.15 68.08 53.26
C THR A 176 25.63 68.50 54.63
N PHE A 177 24.98 67.58 55.36
CA PHE A 177 24.49 67.86 56.71
C PHE A 177 25.64 68.16 57.68
N PHE A 178 26.69 67.35 57.66
CA PHE A 178 27.89 67.53 58.48
C PHE A 178 28.54 68.88 58.27
N SER A 179 28.62 69.35 57.02
CA SER A 179 29.18 70.67 56.68
C SER A 179 28.35 71.82 57.24
N ILE A 180 27.01 71.73 57.19
CA ILE A 180 26.12 72.74 57.77
C ILE A 180 26.33 72.83 59.29
N VAL A 181 26.40 71.68 59.98
CA VAL A 181 26.64 71.65 61.44
C VAL A 181 28.00 72.25 61.79
N LEU A 182 29.05 71.97 61.01
CA LEU A 182 30.36 72.58 61.20
C LEU A 182 30.33 74.11 61.08
N ILE A 183 29.62 74.63 60.08
CA ILE A 183 29.45 76.09 59.90
C ILE A 183 28.77 76.69 61.13
N ILE A 184 27.66 76.09 61.59
CA ILE A 184 26.92 76.57 62.76
C ILE A 184 27.83 76.60 64.01
N LEU A 185 28.56 75.51 64.29
CA LEU A 185 29.47 75.44 65.44
C LEU A 185 30.60 76.48 65.34
N THR A 186 31.16 76.70 64.15
CA THR A 186 32.20 77.71 63.92
C THR A 186 31.68 79.12 64.17
N THR A 187 30.43 79.38 63.78
CA THR A 187 29.78 80.68 63.99
C THR A 187 29.49 80.94 65.47
N LEU A 188 29.02 79.91 66.20
CA LEU A 188 28.81 79.95 67.65
C LEU A 188 30.11 80.21 68.44
N ALA A 189 31.22 79.61 67.99
CA ALA A 189 32.52 79.80 68.62
C ALA A 189 33.07 81.21 68.41
N THR A 190 32.98 81.75 67.19
CA THR A 190 33.68 82.99 66.81
C THR A 190 32.87 84.25 67.07
N ILE A 191 31.55 84.23 66.84
CA ILE A 191 30.69 85.42 66.98
C ILE A 191 30.09 85.50 68.39
N TYR A 192 29.71 84.36 68.97
CA TYR A 192 28.97 84.30 70.23
C TYR A 192 29.82 83.88 71.44
N ASP A 193 31.11 83.59 71.22
CA ASP A 193 32.10 83.20 72.24
C ASP A 193 31.59 82.08 73.18
N LYS A 194 30.87 81.11 72.59
CA LYS A 194 30.33 79.95 73.32
C LYS A 194 31.35 78.81 73.32
N ASP A 195 31.44 78.10 74.45
CA ASP A 195 32.22 76.86 74.51
C ASP A 195 31.54 75.77 73.65
N VAL A 196 32.18 75.44 72.53
CA VAL A 196 31.74 74.42 71.57
C VAL A 196 32.64 73.18 71.58
N LEU A 197 33.52 73.02 72.57
CA LEU A 197 34.50 71.93 72.61
C LEU A 197 33.84 70.55 72.72
N LEU A 198 32.86 70.40 73.61
CA LEU A 198 32.13 69.14 73.79
C LEU A 198 31.33 68.72 72.54
N PRO A 199 30.47 69.58 71.94
CA PRO A 199 29.73 69.20 70.72
C PRO A 199 30.62 68.97 69.50
N SER A 200 31.76 69.66 69.37
CA SER A 200 32.70 69.42 68.26
C SER A 200 33.40 68.06 68.35
N ILE A 201 33.78 67.61 69.56
CA ILE A 201 34.33 66.25 69.78
C ILE A 201 33.30 65.18 69.42
N VAL A 202 32.04 65.35 69.84
CA VAL A 202 30.95 64.43 69.50
C VAL A 202 30.75 64.37 67.97
N LEU A 203 30.76 65.51 67.29
CA LEU A 203 30.63 65.55 65.84
C LEU A 203 31.79 64.82 65.13
N LEU A 204 33.03 65.05 65.57
CA LEU A 204 34.21 64.39 65.00
C LEU A 204 34.19 62.87 65.20
N THR A 205 33.79 62.39 66.37
CA THR A 205 33.68 60.95 66.64
C THR A 205 32.63 60.28 65.74
N ILE A 206 31.45 60.89 65.58
CA ILE A 206 30.41 60.39 64.65
C ILE A 206 30.92 60.36 63.21
N GLY A 207 31.61 61.42 62.76
CA GLY A 207 32.22 61.49 61.44
C GLY A 207 33.23 60.37 61.21
N LEU A 208 34.10 60.11 62.19
CA LEU A 208 35.10 59.05 62.14
C LEU A 208 34.47 57.65 62.05
N PHE A 209 33.42 57.36 62.84
CA PHE A 209 32.68 56.10 62.74
C PHE A 209 32.02 55.92 61.36
N PHE A 210 31.43 56.98 60.81
CA PHE A 210 30.79 56.91 59.50
C PHE A 210 31.80 56.64 58.37
N VAL A 211 32.95 57.32 58.39
CA VAL A 211 34.04 57.11 57.41
C VAL A 211 34.59 55.68 57.51
N LEU A 212 34.79 55.15 58.73
CA LEU A 212 35.22 53.77 58.95
C LEU A 212 34.19 52.76 58.42
N TYR A 213 32.89 53.01 58.62
CA TYR A 213 31.82 52.18 58.07
C TYR A 213 31.87 52.14 56.53
N LEU A 214 31.99 53.30 55.88
CA LEU A 214 32.07 53.40 54.42
C LEU A 214 33.31 52.69 53.87
N TYR A 215 34.47 52.85 54.51
CA TYR A 215 35.71 52.19 54.10
C TYR A 215 35.55 50.66 54.10
N ASN A 216 35.03 50.10 55.19
CA ASN A 216 34.77 48.68 55.32
C ASN A 216 33.74 48.17 54.30
N TYR A 217 32.65 48.90 54.10
CA TYR A 217 31.62 48.53 53.14
C TYR A 217 32.16 48.55 51.69
N ARG A 218 32.95 49.58 51.34
CA ARG A 218 33.54 49.72 50.00
C ARG A 218 34.41 48.52 49.67
N GLY A 219 35.31 48.12 50.57
CA GLY A 219 36.16 46.95 50.39
C GLY A 219 35.37 45.66 50.15
N LYS A 220 34.40 45.38 51.04
CA LYS A 220 33.51 44.20 50.92
C LYS A 220 32.73 44.21 49.61
N SER A 221 32.25 45.37 49.18
CA SER A 221 31.47 45.52 47.95
C SER A 221 32.30 45.33 46.68
N ILE A 222 33.54 45.85 46.62
CA ILE A 222 34.47 45.60 45.50
C ILE A 222 34.75 44.10 45.37
N TYR A 223 35.05 43.44 46.49
CA TYR A 223 35.33 42.02 46.52
C TYR A 223 34.13 41.19 46.02
N LYS A 224 32.92 41.47 46.54
CA LYS A 224 31.68 40.80 46.13
C LYS A 224 31.41 40.99 44.63
N LEU A 225 31.63 42.19 44.09
CA LEU A 225 31.44 42.48 42.67
C LEU A 225 32.43 41.70 41.79
N LYS A 226 33.73 41.71 42.13
CA LYS A 226 34.76 40.96 41.39
C LYS A 226 34.54 39.45 41.44
N ARG A 227 34.05 38.92 42.57
CA ARG A 227 33.64 37.51 42.69
C ARG A 227 32.44 37.21 41.80
N ASN A 228 31.43 38.08 41.80
CA ASN A 228 30.24 37.93 40.96
C ASN A 228 30.60 37.95 39.46
N GLU A 229 31.46 38.86 39.01
CA GLU A 229 31.94 38.91 37.63
C GLU A 229 32.66 37.61 37.20
N ARG A 230 33.48 37.04 38.08
CA ARG A 230 34.13 35.74 37.84
C ARG A 230 33.11 34.61 37.74
N LEU A 231 32.11 34.58 38.63
CA LEU A 231 31.03 33.58 38.58
C LEU A 231 30.20 33.72 37.31
N HIS A 232 29.84 34.95 36.93
CA HIS A 232 29.09 35.23 35.70
C HIS A 232 29.86 34.80 34.45
N LYS A 233 31.17 35.03 34.39
CA LYS A 233 32.01 34.54 33.29
C LYS A 233 32.01 33.01 33.23
N LYS A 234 32.22 32.34 34.37
CA LYS A 234 32.17 30.87 34.44
C LYS A 234 30.82 30.31 34.02
N ALA A 235 29.72 30.90 34.48
CA ALA A 235 28.37 30.50 34.09
C ALA A 235 28.16 30.64 32.58
N ASN A 236 28.59 31.76 31.97
CA ASN A 236 28.54 31.93 30.51
C ASN A 236 29.37 30.88 29.75
N ASP A 237 30.57 30.56 30.23
CA ASP A 237 31.43 29.55 29.60
C ASP A 237 30.81 28.15 29.70
N LEU A 238 30.17 27.81 30.84
CA LEU A 238 29.43 26.56 31.01
C LEU A 238 28.20 26.49 30.09
N VAL A 239 27.38 27.55 30.04
CA VAL A 239 26.21 27.63 29.14
C VAL A 239 26.65 27.40 27.69
N LYS A 240 27.69 28.10 27.21
CA LYS A 240 28.23 27.90 25.86
C LYS A 240 28.68 26.46 25.62
N LYS A 241 29.38 25.86 26.58
CA LYS A 241 29.84 24.46 26.48
C LYS A 241 28.66 23.49 26.33
N ILE A 242 27.58 23.69 27.07
CA ILE A 242 26.39 22.84 26.98
C ILE A 242 25.61 23.13 25.68
N GLN A 243 25.51 24.39 25.25
CA GLN A 243 24.90 24.74 23.95
C GLN A 243 25.61 24.07 22.77
N ILE A 244 26.96 24.03 22.77
CA ILE A 244 27.72 23.31 21.74
C ILE A 244 27.36 21.82 21.75
N LYS A 245 27.25 21.20 22.93
CA LYS A 245 26.81 19.79 23.03
C LYS A 245 25.39 19.59 22.51
N PHE A 246 24.49 20.54 22.81
CA PHE A 246 23.12 20.51 22.32
C PHE A 246 23.08 20.56 20.80
N VAL A 247 23.75 21.54 20.19
CA VAL A 247 23.81 21.70 18.73
C VAL A 247 24.41 20.46 18.07
N ASN A 248 25.54 19.94 18.57
CA ASN A 248 26.16 18.74 18.01
C ASN A 248 25.22 17.52 18.08
N ASN A 249 24.49 17.37 19.17
CA ASN A 249 23.53 16.29 19.34
C ASN A 249 22.34 16.44 18.37
N THR A 250 21.78 17.64 18.29
CA THR A 250 20.68 17.96 17.38
C THR A 250 21.08 17.76 15.92
N SER A 251 22.26 18.22 15.50
CA SER A 251 22.74 18.03 14.13
C SER A 251 22.95 16.54 13.79
N PHE A 252 23.40 15.73 14.73
CA PHE A 252 23.49 14.27 14.53
C PHE A 252 22.09 13.66 14.37
N LEU A 253 21.15 13.97 15.27
CA LEU A 253 19.78 13.47 15.21
C LEU A 253 19.10 13.90 13.90
N GLU A 254 19.19 15.18 13.52
CA GLU A 254 18.64 15.70 12.26
C GLU A 254 19.23 15.00 11.03
N TYR A 255 20.53 14.69 11.03
CA TYR A 255 21.14 13.96 9.94
C TYR A 255 20.54 12.56 9.79
N GLU A 256 20.46 11.78 10.87
CA GLU A 256 19.91 10.42 10.84
C GLU A 256 18.40 10.41 10.54
N TYR A 257 17.65 11.35 11.12
CA TYR A 257 16.23 11.55 10.83
C TYR A 257 15.97 11.84 9.35
N ASN A 258 16.78 12.70 8.74
CA ASN A 258 16.68 12.98 7.30
C ASN A 258 17.12 11.79 6.45
N LYS A 259 18.15 11.05 6.87
CA LYS A 259 18.66 9.87 6.17
C LYS A 259 17.58 8.78 6.02
N PHE A 260 16.82 8.51 7.09
CA PHE A 260 15.77 7.48 7.11
C PHE A 260 14.34 8.02 6.94
N LYS A 261 14.18 9.35 6.83
CA LYS A 261 12.88 10.04 6.75
C LYS A 261 11.96 9.71 7.93
N VAL A 262 12.52 9.78 9.13
CA VAL A 262 11.86 9.52 10.42
C VAL A 262 12.08 10.70 11.36
N ASN A 263 11.24 10.86 12.38
CA ASN A 263 11.34 11.98 13.32
C ASN A 263 11.77 11.55 14.73
N SER A 264 11.90 10.24 14.98
CA SER A 264 12.26 9.71 16.29
C SER A 264 12.85 8.30 16.18
N HIS A 265 13.55 7.87 17.23
CA HIS A 265 14.01 6.49 17.39
C HIS A 265 12.84 5.49 17.36
N VAL A 266 11.66 5.89 17.87
CA VAL A 266 10.46 5.05 17.88
C VAL A 266 9.98 4.77 16.46
N GLU A 267 9.95 5.81 15.62
CA GLU A 267 9.57 5.67 14.22
C GLU A 267 10.60 4.85 13.43
N LEU A 268 11.90 5.08 13.68
CA LEU A 268 12.97 4.27 13.08
C LEU A 268 12.88 2.80 13.47
N LYS A 269 12.65 2.53 14.76
CA LYS A 269 12.47 1.18 15.27
C LYS A 269 11.24 0.51 14.66
N TYR A 270 10.13 1.22 14.56
CA TYR A 270 8.93 0.69 13.89
C TYR A 270 9.20 0.32 12.44
N LEU A 271 9.94 1.15 11.69
CA LEU A 271 10.34 0.82 10.32
C LEU A 271 11.26 -0.40 10.27
N TYR A 272 12.20 -0.54 11.20
CA TYR A 272 13.08 -1.70 11.29
C TYR A 272 12.33 -3.00 11.64
N ASP A 273 11.40 -2.94 12.59
CA ASP A 273 10.53 -4.08 12.93
C ASP A 273 9.67 -4.49 11.73
N LYS A 274 9.16 -3.51 10.98
CA LYS A 274 8.43 -3.75 9.72
C LYS A 274 9.33 -4.40 8.67
N TYR A 275 10.57 -3.94 8.52
CA TYR A 275 11.55 -4.56 7.63
C TYR A 275 11.80 -6.03 8.01
N LYS A 276 12.06 -6.31 9.29
CA LYS A 276 12.31 -7.67 9.78
C LYS A 276 11.15 -8.60 9.48
N LYS A 277 9.92 -8.15 9.76
CA LYS A 277 8.70 -8.89 9.43
C LYS A 277 8.59 -9.15 7.92
N GLN A 278 8.83 -8.15 7.09
CA GLN A 278 8.81 -8.33 5.63
C GLN A 278 9.91 -9.29 5.14
N LYS A 279 11.08 -9.29 5.76
CA LYS A 279 12.17 -10.21 5.43
C LYS A 279 11.81 -11.66 5.75
N GLU A 280 11.23 -11.89 6.94
CA GLU A 280 10.70 -13.20 7.35
C GLU A 280 9.60 -13.66 6.40
N GLU A 281 8.61 -12.80 6.12
CA GLU A 281 7.53 -13.10 5.17
C GLU A 281 8.05 -13.40 3.76
N LYS A 282 9.08 -12.68 3.28
CA LYS A 282 9.71 -12.90 1.97
C LYS A 282 10.43 -14.25 1.90
N GLN A 283 11.05 -14.70 2.99
CA GLN A 283 11.65 -16.03 3.06
C GLN A 283 10.57 -17.12 3.03
N VAL A 284 9.54 -16.98 3.87
CA VAL A 284 8.39 -17.90 3.88
C VAL A 284 7.74 -17.96 2.50
N TYR A 285 7.57 -16.82 1.83
CA TYR A 285 7.03 -16.77 0.47
C TYR A 285 7.93 -17.49 -0.55
N LYS A 286 9.25 -17.29 -0.51
CA LYS A 286 10.17 -18.00 -1.40
C LYS A 286 10.06 -19.51 -1.22
N HIS A 287 10.00 -19.98 0.04
CA HIS A 287 9.82 -21.39 0.35
C HIS A 287 8.46 -21.91 -0.12
N ALA A 288 7.38 -21.16 0.13
CA ALA A 288 6.02 -21.51 -0.29
C ALA A 288 5.88 -21.53 -1.82
N ALA A 289 6.51 -20.59 -2.54
CA ALA A 289 6.52 -20.56 -4.00
C ALA A 289 7.26 -21.78 -4.57
N SER A 290 8.45 -22.11 -4.04
CA SER A 290 9.17 -23.32 -4.45
C SER A 290 8.44 -24.61 -4.07
N ALA A 291 7.68 -24.63 -2.98
CA ALA A 291 6.85 -25.77 -2.60
C ALA A 291 5.63 -25.91 -3.52
N LEU A 292 4.97 -24.79 -3.86
CA LEU A 292 3.87 -24.76 -4.81
C LEU A 292 4.29 -25.32 -6.16
N ASP A 293 5.42 -24.87 -6.72
CA ASP A 293 5.93 -25.37 -8.00
C ASP A 293 6.19 -26.89 -7.97
N ARG A 294 6.65 -27.42 -6.84
CA ARG A 294 6.86 -28.86 -6.65
C ARG A 294 5.54 -29.63 -6.57
N LEU A 295 4.58 -29.15 -5.80
CA LEU A 295 3.27 -29.78 -5.65
C LEU A 295 2.47 -29.75 -6.96
N GLU A 296 2.55 -28.65 -7.71
CA GLU A 296 1.95 -28.54 -9.04
C GLU A 296 2.59 -29.52 -10.03
N GLN A 297 3.90 -29.75 -9.94
CA GLN A 297 4.54 -30.79 -10.75
C GLN A 297 4.16 -32.20 -10.29
N GLU A 298 4.11 -32.45 -8.98
CA GLU A 298 3.77 -33.76 -8.40
C GLU A 298 2.36 -34.22 -8.80
N ILE A 299 1.39 -33.31 -8.80
CA ILE A 299 0.02 -33.64 -9.24
C ILE A 299 -0.04 -33.90 -10.76
N ILE A 300 0.77 -33.20 -11.57
CA ILE A 300 0.85 -33.43 -13.01
C ILE A 300 1.46 -34.81 -13.28
N ASP A 301 2.59 -35.12 -12.66
CA ASP A 301 3.29 -36.39 -12.81
C ASP A 301 2.38 -37.57 -12.40
N LEU A 302 1.64 -37.42 -11.30
CA LEU A 302 0.69 -38.44 -10.83
C LEU A 302 -0.48 -38.65 -11.81
N LEU A 303 -0.97 -37.60 -12.47
CA LEU A 303 -2.03 -37.70 -13.48
C LEU A 303 -1.49 -38.31 -14.79
N GLU A 304 -0.27 -37.96 -15.20
CA GLU A 304 0.42 -38.54 -16.37
C GLU A 304 0.66 -40.04 -16.20
N ASP A 305 1.12 -40.47 -15.02
CA ASP A 305 1.31 -41.88 -14.66
C ASP A 305 0.01 -42.72 -14.74
N LYS A 306 -1.15 -42.06 -14.72
CA LYS A 306 -2.47 -42.68 -14.86
C LYS A 306 -3.11 -42.49 -16.23
N TYR A 307 -2.33 -42.07 -17.23
CA TYR A 307 -2.77 -41.92 -18.62
C TYR A 307 -3.94 -40.93 -18.83
N ILE A 308 -3.98 -39.88 -18.00
CA ILE A 308 -4.84 -38.72 -18.22
C ILE A 308 -4.31 -37.92 -19.42
N GLN A 309 -5.18 -37.53 -20.35
CA GLN A 309 -4.76 -36.87 -21.59
C GLN A 309 -4.38 -35.41 -21.35
N ASN A 310 -5.10 -34.71 -20.46
CA ASN A 310 -4.91 -33.28 -20.18
C ASN A 310 -4.54 -33.00 -18.71
N PRO A 311 -3.41 -33.52 -18.21
CA PRO A 311 -3.04 -33.43 -16.79
C PRO A 311 -2.81 -31.99 -16.32
N GLN A 312 -2.23 -31.14 -17.16
CA GLN A 312 -1.94 -29.74 -16.84
C GLN A 312 -3.21 -28.90 -16.65
N GLU A 313 -4.23 -29.10 -17.50
CA GLU A 313 -5.47 -28.33 -17.41
C GLU A 313 -6.29 -28.75 -16.18
N ILE A 314 -6.26 -30.04 -15.87
CA ILE A 314 -6.89 -30.61 -14.67
C ILE A 314 -6.18 -30.14 -13.40
N ALA A 315 -4.84 -30.10 -13.39
CA ALA A 315 -4.03 -29.58 -12.29
C ALA A 315 -4.23 -28.08 -12.01
N LYS A 316 -4.77 -27.28 -12.95
CA LYS A 316 -5.17 -25.90 -12.65
C LYS A 316 -6.42 -25.86 -11.76
N GLN A 317 -7.33 -26.80 -11.97
CA GLN A 317 -8.66 -26.88 -11.34
C GLN A 317 -8.67 -27.79 -10.10
N VAL A 318 -7.60 -27.74 -9.29
CA VAL A 318 -7.41 -28.58 -8.09
C VAL A 318 -8.60 -28.57 -7.12
N ALA A 319 -9.30 -27.44 -6.99
CA ALA A 319 -10.50 -27.35 -6.16
C ALA A 319 -11.53 -28.44 -6.50
N ILE A 320 -11.79 -28.65 -7.79
CA ILE A 320 -12.73 -29.65 -8.30
C ILE A 320 -12.22 -31.07 -8.00
N LEU A 321 -10.91 -31.30 -8.00
CA LEU A 321 -10.32 -32.61 -7.68
C LEU A 321 -10.46 -32.96 -6.19
N THR A 322 -10.32 -31.97 -5.31
CA THR A 322 -10.30 -32.18 -3.85
C THR A 322 -11.67 -32.49 -3.25
N ASN A 323 -12.76 -32.05 -3.91
CA ASN A 323 -14.12 -32.20 -3.41
C ASN A 323 -14.93 -33.17 -4.30
N ASP A 324 -15.27 -34.33 -3.75
CA ASP A 324 -16.01 -35.38 -4.48
C ASP A 324 -17.38 -34.92 -5.00
N LYS A 325 -18.04 -34.01 -4.27
CA LYS A 325 -19.33 -33.45 -4.69
C LYS A 325 -19.14 -32.53 -5.89
N GLU A 326 -18.20 -31.60 -5.81
CA GLU A 326 -17.90 -30.66 -6.91
C GLU A 326 -17.41 -31.41 -8.16
N ARG A 327 -16.62 -32.46 -7.99
CA ARG A 327 -16.17 -33.32 -9.10
C ARG A 327 -17.34 -33.96 -9.83
N LYS A 328 -18.32 -34.51 -9.10
CA LYS A 328 -19.53 -35.11 -9.68
C LYS A 328 -20.41 -34.07 -10.37
N GLU A 329 -20.63 -32.92 -9.73
CA GLU A 329 -21.37 -31.82 -10.34
C GLU A 329 -20.70 -31.32 -11.62
N TYR A 330 -19.36 -31.27 -11.66
CA TYR A 330 -18.59 -30.91 -12.85
C TYR A 330 -18.70 -31.96 -13.96
N ILE A 331 -18.67 -33.25 -13.64
CA ILE A 331 -18.90 -34.34 -14.59
C ILE A 331 -20.32 -34.26 -15.17
N ASP A 332 -21.34 -34.03 -14.34
CA ASP A 332 -22.73 -33.88 -14.78
C ASP A 332 -22.88 -32.66 -15.70
N HIS A 333 -22.24 -31.54 -15.35
CA HIS A 333 -22.18 -30.34 -16.19
C HIS A 333 -21.53 -30.63 -17.55
N LEU A 334 -20.36 -31.26 -17.58
CA LEU A 334 -19.68 -31.64 -18.83
C LEU A 334 -20.51 -32.62 -19.67
N THR A 335 -21.24 -33.53 -19.02
CA THR A 335 -22.15 -34.46 -19.70
C THR A 335 -23.31 -33.72 -20.35
N GLY A 336 -23.94 -32.79 -19.63
CA GLY A 336 -24.99 -31.92 -20.16
C GLY A 336 -24.49 -31.08 -21.35
N PHE A 337 -23.32 -30.46 -21.21
CA PHE A 337 -22.71 -29.67 -22.27
C PHE A 337 -22.36 -30.52 -23.51
N THR A 338 -21.84 -31.73 -23.31
CA THR A 338 -21.60 -32.69 -24.41
C THR A 338 -22.89 -33.03 -25.16
N ASN A 339 -24.00 -33.20 -24.45
CA ASN A 339 -25.30 -33.49 -25.08
C ASN A 339 -25.83 -32.29 -25.86
N GLN A 340 -25.70 -31.08 -25.33
CA GLN A 340 -26.06 -29.84 -26.04
C GLN A 340 -25.25 -29.67 -27.32
N LEU A 341 -23.93 -29.89 -27.28
CA LEU A 341 -23.08 -29.83 -28.47
C LEU A 341 -23.45 -30.90 -29.51
N LYS A 342 -23.80 -32.12 -29.08
CA LYS A 342 -24.32 -33.17 -29.98
C LYS A 342 -25.65 -32.78 -30.61
N GLU A 343 -26.55 -32.16 -29.85
CA GLU A 343 -27.84 -31.67 -30.35
C GLU A 343 -27.62 -30.56 -31.37
N GLN A 344 -26.78 -29.56 -31.08
CA GLN A 344 -26.41 -28.50 -32.01
C GLN A 344 -25.78 -29.05 -33.29
N LEU A 345 -24.90 -30.05 -33.16
CA LEU A 345 -24.31 -30.73 -34.30
C LEU A 345 -25.37 -31.45 -35.16
N ASN A 346 -26.35 -32.10 -34.51
CA ASN A 346 -27.45 -32.76 -35.21
C ASN A 346 -28.37 -31.74 -35.90
N ASN A 347 -28.75 -30.67 -35.21
CA ASN A 347 -29.57 -29.60 -35.76
C ASN A 347 -28.90 -28.96 -36.97
N ASN A 348 -27.60 -28.66 -36.92
CA ASN A 348 -26.87 -28.12 -38.06
C ASN A 348 -26.78 -29.11 -39.23
N LYS A 349 -26.64 -30.42 -38.97
CA LYS A 349 -26.71 -31.46 -40.02
C LYS A 349 -28.10 -31.54 -40.64
N GLU A 350 -29.15 -31.42 -39.84
CA GLU A 350 -30.54 -31.39 -40.31
C GLU A 350 -30.84 -30.14 -41.13
N THR A 351 -30.33 -28.97 -40.74
CA THR A 351 -30.40 -27.73 -41.54
C THR A 351 -29.76 -27.94 -42.91
N ILE A 352 -28.57 -28.52 -42.97
CA ILE A 352 -27.93 -28.86 -44.26
C ILE A 352 -28.77 -29.87 -45.04
N HIS A 353 -29.31 -30.90 -44.39
CA HIS A 353 -30.12 -31.91 -45.07
C HIS A 353 -31.42 -31.31 -45.65
N SER A 354 -32.11 -30.47 -44.89
CA SER A 354 -33.31 -29.73 -45.30
C SER A 354 -33.00 -28.77 -46.45
N ALA A 355 -31.92 -27.99 -46.34
CA ALA A 355 -31.41 -27.11 -47.39
C ALA A 355 -31.13 -27.87 -48.70
N LYS A 356 -30.46 -29.04 -48.61
CA LYS A 356 -30.22 -29.91 -49.77
C LYS A 356 -31.52 -30.47 -50.36
N ASN A 357 -32.49 -30.84 -49.53
CA ASN A 357 -33.79 -31.34 -49.99
C ASN A 357 -34.61 -30.23 -50.68
N ARG A 358 -34.55 -28.98 -50.19
CA ARG A 358 -35.14 -27.81 -50.85
C ARG A 358 -34.55 -27.59 -52.24
N ILE A 359 -33.22 -27.68 -52.39
CA ILE A 359 -32.55 -27.59 -53.70
C ILE A 359 -32.98 -28.75 -54.63
N LYS A 360 -33.01 -29.99 -54.13
CA LYS A 360 -33.45 -31.15 -54.92
C LYS A 360 -34.91 -31.04 -55.38
N ALA A 361 -35.81 -30.56 -54.52
CA ALA A 361 -37.20 -30.33 -54.88
C ALA A 361 -37.32 -29.29 -56.00
N LEU A 362 -36.56 -28.20 -55.93
CA LEU A 362 -36.51 -27.19 -57.00
C LEU A 362 -36.02 -27.77 -58.33
N MET A 363 -34.99 -28.63 -58.31
CA MET A 363 -34.48 -29.30 -59.51
C MET A 363 -35.51 -30.27 -60.13
N LEU A 364 -36.25 -31.03 -59.32
CA LEU A 364 -37.25 -32.01 -59.79
C LEU A 364 -38.50 -31.38 -60.41
N HIS A 365 -38.89 -30.19 -59.95
CA HIS A 365 -40.10 -29.52 -60.43
C HIS A 365 -39.87 -28.69 -61.70
N ASN A 366 -38.62 -28.35 -62.04
CA ASN A 366 -38.28 -27.54 -63.21
C ASN A 366 -36.96 -28.02 -63.87
N HIS A 367 -37.05 -29.07 -64.71
CA HIS A 367 -35.89 -29.60 -65.46
C HIS A 367 -35.16 -28.55 -66.34
N SER A 368 -35.85 -27.49 -66.77
CA SER A 368 -35.24 -26.39 -67.54
C SER A 368 -34.30 -25.50 -66.70
N LEU A 369 -34.38 -25.54 -65.37
CA LEU A 369 -33.62 -24.71 -64.45
C LEU A 369 -32.43 -25.44 -63.83
N GLU A 370 -32.25 -26.72 -64.14
CA GLU A 370 -31.22 -27.58 -63.54
C GLU A 370 -29.80 -27.07 -63.81
N ASN A 371 -29.55 -26.51 -64.99
CA ASN A 371 -28.26 -25.92 -65.36
C ASN A 371 -28.01 -24.57 -64.66
N GLU A 372 -29.03 -23.72 -64.53
CA GLU A 372 -28.94 -22.41 -63.84
C GLU A 372 -28.68 -22.60 -62.34
N ILE A 373 -29.33 -23.60 -61.72
CA ILE A 373 -29.11 -23.94 -60.30
C ILE A 373 -27.69 -24.47 -60.08
N LYS A 374 -27.19 -25.34 -60.98
CA LYS A 374 -25.81 -25.88 -60.91
C LYS A 374 -24.75 -24.79 -61.04
N GLU A 375 -24.91 -23.85 -61.98
CA GLU A 375 -24.00 -22.71 -62.14
C GLU A 375 -23.92 -21.84 -60.87
N ILE A 376 -25.06 -21.56 -60.22
CA ILE A 376 -25.08 -20.76 -58.99
C ILE A 376 -24.40 -21.50 -57.82
N ILE A 377 -24.62 -22.82 -57.68
CA ILE A 377 -23.97 -23.64 -56.64
C ILE A 377 -22.45 -23.72 -56.86
N GLU A 378 -22.02 -23.92 -58.10
CA GLU A 378 -20.60 -23.96 -58.47
C GLU A 378 -19.92 -22.61 -58.23
N SER A 379 -20.59 -21.49 -58.54
CA SER A 379 -20.08 -20.14 -58.29
C SER A 379 -19.82 -19.84 -56.80
N LYS A 380 -20.53 -20.52 -55.90
CA LYS A 380 -20.42 -20.33 -54.43
C LYS A 380 -19.56 -21.41 -53.75
N ASN A 381 -18.96 -22.35 -54.49
CA ASN A 381 -18.12 -23.44 -53.96
C ASN A 381 -18.80 -24.30 -52.87
N VAL A 382 -20.14 -24.41 -52.89
CA VAL A 382 -20.88 -25.21 -51.90
C VAL A 382 -20.97 -26.65 -52.38
N LYS A 383 -20.34 -27.59 -51.67
CA LYS A 383 -20.49 -29.03 -51.96
C LYS A 383 -21.84 -29.55 -51.45
N ILE A 384 -22.74 -29.85 -52.38
CA ILE A 384 -24.03 -30.51 -52.11
C ILE A 384 -23.89 -32.02 -52.06
#